data_AF-A0A2N2F751-F1
#
_entry.id   AF-A0A2N2F751-F1
#
_cell.length_a   1.000
_cell.length_b   1.000
_cell.length_c   1.000
_cell.angle_alpha   90.00
_cell.angle_beta   90.00
_cell.angle_gamma   90.00
#
_symmetry.space_group_name_H-M   'P 1'
#
loop_
_entity.id
_entity.type
_entity.pdbx_description
1 polymer ?
#
loop_
_entity_poly.entity_id
_entity_poly.type
_entity_poly.pdbx_seq_one_letter_code
_entity_poly.pdbx_strand_id
1 'polypeptide(L)'
;MAYTFTQSRELFQRAAKVIPQGIYGHFNPSTTIPGSYPYFIARAKGSRFWDVDGNEYIDYSCAYGPMILGYAHDRVDEAFAAQARKGTATMPPSTLLIDLAEKMVEVNDCADWAVFAKNGADTTSWALVLARGYRRRNKIVLANGSYHGTQPWAGSNHTGISPADRADIIMVPWGDLDAFQRIVNKNKDQIAGAMFTPYHHPVFEQQVLPAPGYWQGMRRICDESDIVLMIDDVRAGWRLDIKGSAHYFGFKPDLACYCKAIANGYPISALVGTDK
;
A
#
# COMPACT_ATOMS: atom_id res chain seq x y z
N MET A 1 -16.46 -14.61 -29.28
CA MET A 1 -17.48 -13.54 -29.43
C MET A 1 -16.80 -12.22 -29.15
N ALA A 2 -17.19 -11.14 -29.83
CA ALA A 2 -16.75 -9.80 -29.46
C ALA A 2 -17.39 -9.41 -28.11
N TYR A 3 -16.64 -8.74 -27.24
CA TYR A 3 -17.18 -8.28 -25.96
C TYR A 3 -18.25 -7.20 -26.16
N THR A 4 -19.29 -7.23 -25.32
CA THR A 4 -20.35 -6.21 -25.28
C THR A 4 -20.43 -5.56 -23.90
N PHE A 5 -20.75 -4.28 -23.83
CA PHE A 5 -20.75 -3.51 -22.57
C PHE A 5 -22.07 -2.77 -22.33
N THR A 6 -23.18 -3.33 -22.80
CA THR A 6 -24.49 -2.66 -22.78
C THR A 6 -24.97 -2.50 -21.35
N GLN A 7 -25.02 -3.59 -20.59
CA GLN A 7 -25.46 -3.57 -19.20
C GLN A 7 -24.50 -2.78 -18.33
N SER A 8 -23.18 -2.94 -18.54
CA SER A 8 -22.19 -2.16 -17.80
C SER A 8 -22.37 -0.65 -18.00
N ARG A 9 -22.74 -0.19 -19.20
CA ARG A 9 -23.00 1.23 -19.47
C ARG A 9 -24.29 1.73 -18.81
N GLU A 10 -25.36 0.95 -18.85
CA GLU A 10 -26.62 1.30 -18.18
C GLU A 10 -26.44 1.41 -16.67
N LEU A 11 -25.69 0.48 -16.06
CA LEU A 11 -25.32 0.54 -14.66
C LEU A 11 -24.45 1.77 -14.36
N PHE A 12 -23.52 2.14 -15.22
CA PHE A 12 -22.70 3.33 -15.03
C PHE A 12 -23.53 4.60 -15.04
N GLN A 13 -24.47 4.73 -15.97
CA GLN A 13 -25.42 5.87 -16.02
C GLN A 13 -26.30 5.95 -14.78
N ARG A 14 -26.69 4.80 -14.21
CA ARG A 14 -27.43 4.75 -12.94
C ARG A 14 -26.53 5.14 -11.77
N ALA A 15 -25.32 4.60 -11.70
CA ALA A 15 -24.36 4.85 -10.64
C ALA A 15 -23.92 6.33 -10.61
N ALA A 16 -23.65 6.95 -11.76
CA ALA A 16 -23.21 8.34 -11.87
C ALA A 16 -24.23 9.36 -11.31
N LYS A 17 -25.49 8.97 -11.11
CA LYS A 17 -26.51 9.82 -10.47
C LYS A 17 -26.35 9.90 -8.95
N VAL A 18 -25.69 8.93 -8.33
CA VAL A 18 -25.66 8.76 -6.87
C VAL A 18 -24.27 8.47 -6.30
N ILE A 19 -23.29 8.15 -7.15
CA ILE A 19 -21.89 7.92 -6.80
C ILE A 19 -21.06 8.93 -7.60
N PRO A 20 -20.21 9.75 -6.95
CA PRO A 20 -19.28 10.63 -7.66
C PRO A 20 -18.47 9.84 -8.69
N GLN A 21 -18.49 10.29 -9.94
CA GLN A 21 -17.85 9.60 -11.08
C GLN A 21 -18.32 8.16 -11.34
N GLY A 22 -19.44 7.73 -10.75
CA GLY A 22 -20.12 6.47 -11.07
C GLY A 22 -19.40 5.18 -10.66
N ILE A 23 -18.27 5.26 -9.96
CA ILE A 23 -17.48 4.10 -9.50
C ILE A 23 -17.00 4.28 -8.05
N TYR A 24 -16.54 3.20 -7.44
CA TYR A 24 -16.21 3.17 -6.01
C TYR A 24 -14.87 3.84 -5.66
N GLY A 25 -14.79 4.34 -4.43
CA GLY A 25 -13.54 4.78 -3.80
C GLY A 25 -12.92 6.02 -4.44
N HIS A 26 -11.60 6.11 -4.35
CA HIS A 26 -10.80 7.16 -5.00
C HIS A 26 -10.41 6.77 -6.43
N PHE A 27 -11.05 5.74 -6.99
CA PHE A 27 -10.78 5.28 -8.34
C PHE A 27 -11.44 6.22 -9.35
N ASN A 28 -10.80 6.42 -10.49
CA ASN A 28 -11.29 7.30 -11.55
C ASN A 28 -11.63 6.47 -12.79
N PRO A 29 -12.84 6.61 -13.39
CA PRO A 29 -13.20 5.86 -14.59
C PRO A 29 -12.28 6.18 -15.78
N SER A 30 -11.52 7.28 -15.74
CA SER A 30 -10.50 7.61 -16.74
C SER A 30 -9.36 6.60 -16.87
N THR A 31 -9.19 5.73 -15.88
CA THR A 31 -8.24 4.60 -15.93
C THR A 31 -8.71 3.47 -16.85
N THR A 32 -9.98 3.51 -17.27
CA THR A 32 -10.58 2.58 -18.23
C THR A 32 -10.89 3.32 -19.52
N ILE A 33 -10.85 2.62 -20.65
CA ILE A 33 -11.26 3.18 -21.94
C ILE A 33 -12.77 2.96 -22.09
N PRO A 34 -13.59 4.04 -22.12
CA PRO A 34 -15.04 3.90 -22.25
C PRO A 34 -15.43 3.04 -23.46
N GLY A 35 -16.30 2.06 -23.24
CA GLY A 35 -16.76 1.14 -24.27
C GLY A 35 -15.73 0.07 -24.71
N SER A 36 -14.57 -0.02 -24.05
CA SER A 36 -13.55 -1.05 -24.33
C SER A 36 -13.21 -1.92 -23.10
N TYR A 37 -13.76 -1.59 -21.93
CA TYR A 37 -13.56 -2.30 -20.68
C TYR A 37 -14.80 -2.16 -19.79
N PRO A 38 -15.16 -3.17 -18.97
CA PRO A 38 -16.34 -3.09 -18.12
C PRO A 38 -16.12 -2.17 -16.91
N TYR A 39 -17.17 -1.47 -16.51
CA TYR A 39 -17.21 -0.68 -15.27
C TYR A 39 -17.62 -1.52 -14.05
N PHE A 40 -18.37 -2.61 -14.25
CA PHE A 40 -18.91 -3.44 -13.18
C PHE A 40 -18.63 -4.91 -13.43
N ILE A 41 -18.21 -5.60 -12.37
CA ILE A 41 -18.02 -7.04 -12.36
C ILE A 41 -19.23 -7.74 -11.75
N ALA A 42 -19.57 -8.93 -12.24
CA ALA A 42 -20.61 -9.78 -11.66
C ALA A 42 -20.04 -10.81 -10.68
N ARG A 43 -18.89 -11.42 -11.04
CA ARG A 43 -18.22 -12.44 -10.21
C ARG A 43 -16.74 -12.58 -10.56
N ALA A 44 -15.97 -13.17 -9.65
CA ALA A 44 -14.57 -13.53 -9.89
C ALA A 44 -14.18 -14.83 -9.18
N LYS A 45 -13.28 -15.61 -9.76
CA LYS A 45 -12.75 -16.87 -9.19
C LYS A 45 -11.38 -17.18 -9.79
N GLY A 46 -10.42 -17.58 -8.96
CA GLY A 46 -9.06 -17.87 -9.39
C GLY A 46 -8.42 -16.64 -10.05
N SER A 47 -7.87 -16.80 -11.26
CA SER A 47 -7.25 -15.70 -12.02
C SER A 47 -8.23 -14.94 -12.93
N ARG A 48 -9.54 -15.15 -12.79
CA ARG A 48 -10.53 -14.66 -13.74
C ARG A 48 -11.66 -13.88 -13.08
N PHE A 49 -12.21 -12.92 -13.82
CA PHE A 49 -13.49 -12.30 -13.50
C PHE A 49 -14.42 -12.30 -14.70
N TRP A 50 -15.71 -12.15 -14.41
CA TRP A 50 -16.77 -12.00 -15.39
C TRP A 50 -17.50 -10.70 -15.11
N ASP A 51 -17.68 -9.89 -16.15
CA ASP A 51 -18.47 -8.67 -16.04
C ASP A 51 -19.98 -8.94 -16.03
N VAL A 52 -20.76 -7.88 -15.87
CA VAL A 52 -22.23 -7.97 -15.87
C VAL A 52 -22.79 -8.41 -17.22
N ASP A 53 -22.11 -8.10 -18.32
CA ASP A 53 -22.47 -8.52 -19.68
C ASP A 53 -22.04 -9.98 -19.99
N GLY A 54 -21.37 -10.66 -19.05
CA GLY A 54 -20.93 -12.04 -19.17
C GLY A 54 -19.57 -12.23 -19.85
N ASN A 55 -18.85 -11.16 -20.17
CA ASN A 55 -17.51 -11.25 -20.74
C ASN A 55 -16.54 -11.78 -19.69
N GLU A 56 -15.66 -12.70 -20.08
CA GLU A 56 -14.66 -13.31 -19.22
C GLU A 56 -13.27 -12.71 -19.45
N TYR A 57 -12.55 -12.43 -18.37
CA TYR A 57 -11.20 -11.86 -18.40
C TYR A 57 -10.23 -12.71 -17.61
N ILE A 58 -8.99 -12.79 -18.09
CA ILE A 58 -7.84 -13.12 -17.23
C ILE A 58 -7.39 -11.80 -16.60
N ASP A 59 -7.36 -11.74 -15.27
CA ASP A 59 -7.04 -10.50 -14.57
C ASP A 59 -5.56 -10.43 -14.17
N TYR A 60 -4.84 -9.51 -14.80
CA TYR A 60 -3.48 -9.15 -14.43
C TYR A 60 -3.41 -7.97 -13.45
N SER A 61 -4.51 -7.25 -13.24
CA SER A 61 -4.58 -6.15 -12.29
C SER A 61 -4.66 -6.65 -10.85
N CYS A 62 -5.29 -7.81 -10.64
CA CYS A 62 -5.45 -8.47 -9.34
C CYS A 62 -5.98 -7.51 -8.26
N ALA A 63 -6.98 -6.70 -8.62
CA ALA A 63 -7.56 -5.62 -7.80
C ALA A 63 -6.51 -4.62 -7.25
N TYR A 64 -5.50 -4.27 -8.06
CA TYR A 64 -4.33 -3.46 -7.69
C TYR A 64 -3.32 -4.17 -6.75
N GLY A 65 -3.33 -5.50 -6.70
CA GLY A 65 -2.36 -6.31 -5.99
C GLY A 65 -2.84 -7.27 -4.88
N PRO A 66 -3.97 -7.08 -4.16
CA PRO A 66 -4.34 -7.95 -3.03
C PRO A 66 -4.58 -9.40 -3.42
N MET A 67 -5.07 -9.67 -4.63
CA MET A 67 -5.51 -11.01 -5.04
C MET A 67 -4.32 -11.87 -5.47
N ILE A 68 -3.38 -12.14 -4.56
CA ILE A 68 -2.17 -12.93 -4.83
C ILE A 68 -2.46 -14.42 -4.98
N LEU A 69 -3.43 -14.94 -4.23
CA LEU A 69 -3.91 -16.32 -4.35
C LEU A 69 -5.07 -16.46 -5.35
N GLY A 70 -5.44 -15.36 -6.02
CA GLY A 70 -6.62 -15.27 -6.87
C GLY A 70 -7.91 -14.96 -6.11
N TYR A 71 -8.97 -14.72 -6.87
CA TYR A 71 -10.31 -14.38 -6.38
C TYR A 71 -11.04 -15.58 -5.79
N ALA A 72 -11.84 -15.32 -4.75
CA ALA A 72 -12.68 -16.32 -4.08
C ALA A 72 -11.91 -17.60 -3.71
N HIS A 73 -10.80 -17.45 -2.99
CA HIS A 73 -9.93 -18.56 -2.63
C HIS A 73 -10.51 -19.34 -1.45
N ASP A 74 -10.87 -20.61 -1.68
CA ASP A 74 -11.72 -21.38 -0.75
C ASP A 74 -11.15 -21.41 0.68
N ARG A 75 -9.85 -21.70 0.83
CA ARG A 75 -9.20 -21.73 2.16
C ARG A 75 -9.26 -20.38 2.91
N VAL A 76 -9.19 -19.26 2.18
CA VAL A 76 -9.20 -17.91 2.81
C VAL A 76 -10.63 -17.55 3.17
N ASP A 77 -11.58 -17.77 2.26
CA ASP A 77 -12.99 -17.42 2.46
C ASP A 77 -13.64 -18.30 3.54
N GLU A 78 -13.30 -19.59 3.60
CA GLU A 78 -13.75 -20.48 4.67
C GLU A 78 -13.22 -20.06 6.04
N ALA A 79 -11.94 -19.67 6.12
CA ALA A 79 -11.34 -19.17 7.37
C ALA A 79 -12.03 -17.88 7.84
N PHE A 80 -12.27 -16.93 6.92
CA PHE A 80 -13.02 -15.72 7.22
C PHE A 80 -14.45 -16.02 7.65
N ALA A 81 -15.18 -16.87 6.92
CA ALA A 81 -16.56 -17.23 7.23
C ALA A 81 -16.68 -17.92 8.59
N ALA A 82 -15.73 -18.78 8.95
CA ALA A 82 -15.67 -19.41 10.27
C ALA A 82 -15.45 -18.39 11.38
N GLN A 83 -14.53 -17.44 11.18
CA GLN A 83 -14.26 -16.39 12.17
C GLN A 83 -15.43 -15.41 12.29
N ALA A 84 -16.09 -15.06 11.18
CA ALA A 84 -17.21 -14.13 11.17
C ALA A 84 -18.39 -14.60 12.05
N ARG A 85 -18.61 -15.91 12.17
CA ARG A 85 -19.61 -16.49 13.09
C ARG A 85 -19.28 -16.32 14.57
N LYS A 86 -18.00 -16.09 14.91
CA LYS A 86 -17.52 -15.82 16.28
C LYS A 86 -17.49 -14.31 16.58
N GLY A 87 -17.56 -13.47 15.56
CA GLY A 87 -17.51 -12.01 15.65
C GLY A 87 -16.43 -11.41 14.75
N THR A 88 -16.77 -10.31 14.09
CA THR A 88 -15.89 -9.57 13.17
C THR A 88 -15.38 -8.25 13.75
N ALA A 89 -16.06 -7.71 14.76
CA ALA A 89 -15.69 -6.47 15.44
C ALA A 89 -16.17 -6.51 16.89
N THR A 90 -15.24 -6.68 17.82
CA THR A 90 -15.47 -6.74 19.27
C THR A 90 -14.63 -5.69 19.97
N MET A 91 -15.05 -5.26 21.18
CA MET A 91 -14.27 -4.29 21.96
C MET A 91 -12.95 -4.91 22.47
N PRO A 92 -12.95 -6.08 23.15
CA PRO A 92 -11.71 -6.82 23.36
C PRO A 92 -11.25 -7.52 22.07
N PRO A 93 -9.93 -7.64 21.82
CA PRO A 93 -9.42 -8.36 20.66
C PRO A 93 -9.60 -9.88 20.82
N SER A 94 -9.70 -10.58 19.69
CA SER A 94 -9.55 -12.03 19.62
C SER A 94 -8.09 -12.43 19.87
N THR A 95 -7.85 -13.62 20.44
CA THR A 95 -6.50 -14.17 20.60
C THR A 95 -5.79 -14.44 19.27
N LEU A 96 -6.54 -14.55 18.15
CA LEU A 96 -5.97 -14.64 16.80
C LEU A 96 -5.06 -13.44 16.46
N LEU A 97 -5.22 -12.31 17.16
CA LEU A 97 -4.32 -11.17 17.06
C LEU A 97 -2.87 -11.56 17.41
N ILE A 98 -2.69 -12.40 18.43
CA ILE A 98 -1.39 -12.88 18.90
C ILE A 98 -0.78 -13.79 17.84
N ASP A 99 -1.53 -14.81 17.40
CA ASP A 99 -1.07 -15.75 16.37
C ASP A 99 -0.64 -15.03 15.08
N LEU A 100 -1.39 -14.00 14.68
CA LEU A 100 -1.02 -13.19 13.52
C LEU A 100 0.21 -12.33 13.77
N ALA A 101 0.35 -11.71 14.96
CA ALA A 101 1.54 -10.93 15.32
C ALA A 101 2.80 -11.80 15.32
N GLU A 102 2.74 -12.97 15.96
CA GLU A 102 3.82 -13.95 15.98
C GLU A 102 4.18 -14.38 14.55
N LYS A 103 3.18 -14.64 13.69
CA LYS A 103 3.44 -15.00 12.30
C LYS A 103 4.10 -13.88 11.51
N MET A 104 3.70 -12.63 11.73
CA MET A 104 4.32 -11.47 11.08
C MET A 104 5.79 -11.32 11.50
N VAL A 105 6.10 -11.51 12.78
CA VAL A 105 7.48 -11.47 13.31
C VAL A 105 8.32 -12.64 12.79
N GLU A 106 7.76 -13.85 12.76
CA GLU A 106 8.43 -15.05 12.24
C GLU A 106 8.81 -14.91 10.75
N VAL A 107 7.90 -14.33 9.95
CA VAL A 107 8.04 -14.32 8.49
C VAL A 107 8.89 -13.15 7.99
N ASN A 108 8.79 -11.97 8.59
CA ASN A 108 9.45 -10.77 8.06
C ASN A 108 10.77 -10.49 8.80
N ASP A 109 11.91 -10.60 8.11
CA ASP A 109 13.26 -10.49 8.67
C ASP A 109 13.60 -9.16 9.38
N CYS A 110 12.77 -8.13 9.20
CA CYS A 110 12.91 -6.81 9.80
C CYS A 110 11.98 -6.56 11.01
N ALA A 111 11.14 -7.51 11.38
CA ALA A 111 10.09 -7.32 12.37
C ALA A 111 10.48 -7.93 13.73
N ASP A 112 10.50 -7.12 14.78
CA ASP A 112 10.51 -7.56 16.18
C ASP A 112 9.09 -7.52 16.78
N TRP A 113 8.23 -6.64 16.24
CA TRP A 113 6.82 -6.51 16.63
C TRP A 113 5.91 -6.23 15.43
N ALA A 114 4.61 -6.44 15.61
CA ALA A 114 3.57 -6.15 14.61
C ALA A 114 2.30 -5.57 15.25
N VAL A 115 1.68 -4.61 14.56
CA VAL A 115 0.37 -4.02 14.93
C VAL A 115 -0.51 -3.89 13.70
N PHE A 116 -1.83 -3.97 13.86
CA PHE A 116 -2.77 -4.16 12.76
C PHE A 116 -3.79 -3.02 12.63
N ALA A 117 -4.16 -2.72 11.39
CA ALA A 117 -5.24 -1.80 11.03
C ALA A 117 -6.08 -2.39 9.89
N LYS A 118 -6.95 -1.57 9.27
CA LYS A 118 -7.81 -2.02 8.16
C LYS A 118 -7.25 -1.64 6.79
N ASN A 119 -6.55 -0.51 6.69
CA ASN A 119 -6.05 0.02 5.42
C ASN A 119 -4.56 0.27 5.48
N GLY A 120 -3.87 0.17 4.34
CA GLY A 120 -2.44 0.50 4.24
C GLY A 120 -2.16 1.96 4.60
N ALA A 121 -3.10 2.84 4.28
CA ALA A 121 -3.07 4.25 4.62
C ALA A 121 -3.02 4.49 6.16
N ASP A 122 -3.62 3.60 6.95
CA ASP A 122 -3.58 3.68 8.42
C ASP A 122 -2.14 3.42 8.91
N THR A 123 -1.53 2.35 8.39
CA THR A 123 -0.18 1.92 8.78
C THR A 123 0.92 2.88 8.34
N THR A 124 0.80 3.49 7.15
CA THR A 124 1.75 4.53 6.71
C THR A 124 1.61 5.79 7.56
N SER A 125 0.40 6.16 7.97
CA SER A 125 0.18 7.27 8.90
C SER A 125 0.76 6.97 10.29
N TRP A 126 0.59 5.75 10.79
CA TRP A 126 1.19 5.34 12.05
C TRP A 126 2.71 5.33 12.01
N ALA A 127 3.32 4.81 10.94
CA ALA A 127 4.76 4.82 10.77
C ALA A 127 5.32 6.24 10.79
N LEU A 128 4.67 7.16 10.06
CA LEU A 128 5.01 8.57 10.05
C LEU A 128 4.93 9.20 11.45
N VAL A 129 3.83 8.95 12.19
CA VAL A 129 3.65 9.48 13.54
C VAL A 129 4.66 8.88 14.52
N LEU A 130 4.96 7.59 14.40
CA LEU A 130 5.95 6.89 15.23
C LEU A 130 7.35 7.46 14.99
N ALA A 131 7.77 7.64 13.73
CA ALA A 131 9.05 8.24 13.40
C ALA A 131 9.22 9.64 14.03
N ARG A 132 8.17 10.48 13.94
CA ARG A 132 8.15 11.81 14.57
C ARG A 132 8.23 11.74 16.10
N GLY A 133 7.43 10.86 16.71
CA GLY A 133 7.39 10.68 18.16
C GLY A 133 8.72 10.18 18.72
N TYR A 134 9.33 9.21 18.05
CA TYR A 134 10.60 8.60 18.42
C TYR A 134 11.77 9.59 18.29
N ARG A 135 11.89 10.28 17.14
CA ARG A 135 12.99 11.22 16.90
C ARG A 135 12.78 12.62 17.47
N ARG A 136 11.56 12.98 17.88
CA ARG A 136 11.17 14.35 18.27
C ARG A 136 11.49 15.38 17.18
N ARG A 137 11.28 14.98 15.93
CA ARG A 137 11.53 15.77 14.72
C ARG A 137 10.25 15.80 13.88
N ASN A 138 10.08 16.81 13.04
CA ASN A 138 8.83 16.98 12.30
C ASN A 138 8.91 16.50 10.85
N LYS A 139 10.06 16.67 10.19
CA LYS A 139 10.14 16.53 8.74
C LYS A 139 10.15 15.07 8.30
N ILE A 140 9.43 14.78 7.22
CA ILE A 140 9.36 13.46 6.60
C ILE A 140 9.78 13.59 5.15
N VAL A 141 10.65 12.70 4.69
CA VAL A 141 11.07 12.65 3.29
C VAL A 141 10.29 11.58 2.54
N LEU A 142 9.71 11.96 1.39
CA LEU A 142 8.98 11.07 0.48
C LEU A 142 9.53 11.16 -0.94
N ALA A 143 9.20 10.20 -1.79
CA ALA A 143 9.51 10.24 -3.21
C ALA A 143 8.46 11.02 -4.03
N ASN A 144 8.91 11.77 -5.04
CA ASN A 144 8.05 12.34 -6.07
C ASN A 144 7.16 11.25 -6.71
N GLY A 145 5.89 11.55 -6.93
CA GLY A 145 4.94 10.62 -7.55
C GLY A 145 4.55 9.40 -6.70
N SER A 146 5.07 9.29 -5.47
CA SER A 146 4.69 8.21 -4.55
C SER A 146 3.24 8.34 -4.08
N TYR A 147 2.66 7.20 -3.70
CA TYR A 147 1.34 7.11 -3.09
C TYR A 147 1.47 6.28 -1.82
N HIS A 148 1.16 6.89 -0.69
CA HIS A 148 1.21 6.26 0.64
C HIS A 148 -0.17 6.21 1.31
N GLY A 149 -1.23 6.53 0.59
CA GLY A 149 -2.59 6.61 1.11
C GLY A 149 -3.34 7.84 0.63
N THR A 150 -4.56 8.02 1.13
CA THR A 150 -5.45 9.13 0.76
C THR A 150 -5.41 10.28 1.77
N GLN A 151 -4.55 10.22 2.78
CA GLN A 151 -4.37 11.34 3.71
C GLN A 151 -3.77 12.55 3.00
N PRO A 152 -4.01 13.77 3.50
CA PRO A 152 -3.51 15.00 2.87
C PRO A 152 -1.99 15.04 2.61
N TRP A 153 -1.20 14.37 3.44
CA TRP A 153 0.25 14.30 3.30
C TRP A 153 0.74 13.22 2.31
N ALA A 154 -0.09 12.22 1.99
CA ALA A 154 0.35 10.91 1.49
C ALA A 154 0.16 10.70 -0.02
N GLY A 155 -0.74 11.48 -0.64
CA GLY A 155 -1.13 11.31 -2.04
C GLY A 155 -0.44 12.27 -3.00
N SER A 156 -0.59 11.99 -4.30
CA SER A 156 -0.14 12.83 -5.42
C SER A 156 -1.18 13.87 -5.88
N ASN A 157 -2.45 13.69 -5.53
CA ASN A 157 -3.49 14.68 -5.77
C ASN A 157 -3.54 15.71 -4.64
N HIS A 158 -3.33 16.99 -4.94
CA HIS A 158 -3.32 18.07 -3.97
C HIS A 158 -4.58 18.94 -3.95
N THR A 159 -5.60 18.61 -4.76
CA THR A 159 -6.87 19.34 -4.75
C THR A 159 -7.53 19.24 -3.38
N GLY A 160 -7.84 20.38 -2.77
CA GLY A 160 -8.47 20.47 -1.44
C GLY A 160 -7.51 20.30 -0.26
N ILE A 161 -6.19 20.21 -0.52
CA ILE A 161 -5.16 20.08 0.52
C ILE A 161 -4.57 21.46 0.83
N SER A 162 -4.48 21.81 2.12
CA SER A 162 -3.88 23.08 2.53
C SER A 162 -2.35 22.99 2.50
N PRO A 163 -1.63 24.12 2.33
CA PRO A 163 -0.18 24.12 2.47
C PRO A 163 0.30 23.60 3.84
N ALA A 164 -0.49 23.80 4.90
CA ALA A 164 -0.15 23.35 6.25
C ALA A 164 -0.12 21.81 6.38
N ASP A 165 -0.99 21.12 5.64
CA ASP A 165 -1.05 19.64 5.65
C ASP A 165 0.25 18.98 5.16
N ARG A 166 1.08 19.72 4.42
CA ARG A 166 2.31 19.23 3.80
C ARG A 166 3.55 20.06 4.17
N ALA A 167 3.44 20.97 5.14
CA ALA A 167 4.53 21.90 5.49
C ALA A 167 5.83 21.19 5.90
N ASP A 168 5.70 20.01 6.53
CA ASP A 168 6.82 19.18 6.99
C ASP A 168 7.15 18.01 6.04
N ILE A 169 6.57 17.97 4.85
CA ILE A 169 6.83 16.93 3.85
C ILE A 169 7.86 17.44 2.85
N ILE A 170 8.99 16.75 2.75
CA ILE A 170 10.02 17.03 1.75
C ILE A 170 9.95 15.95 0.67
N MET A 171 9.87 16.38 -0.58
CA MET A 171 9.84 15.48 -1.72
C MET A 171 11.23 15.40 -2.39
N VAL A 172 11.67 14.20 -2.75
CA VAL A 172 12.88 13.95 -3.54
C VAL A 172 12.58 13.07 -4.75
N PRO A 173 13.38 13.13 -5.84
CA PRO A 173 13.27 12.15 -6.91
C PRO A 173 13.49 10.73 -6.37
N TRP A 174 12.63 9.78 -6.78
CA TRP A 174 12.81 8.38 -6.41
C TRP A 174 14.06 7.81 -7.10
N GLY A 175 14.84 6.98 -6.42
CA GLY A 175 16.05 6.38 -6.98
C GLY A 175 17.28 7.29 -7.05
N ASP A 176 17.17 8.57 -6.67
CA ASP A 176 18.27 9.53 -6.64
C ASP A 176 18.85 9.64 -5.22
N LEU A 177 19.87 8.83 -4.94
CA LEU A 177 20.54 8.79 -3.64
C LEU A 177 21.25 10.10 -3.31
N ASP A 178 21.80 10.79 -4.31
CA ASP A 178 22.51 12.05 -4.10
C ASP A 178 21.54 13.18 -3.75
N ALA A 179 20.35 13.21 -4.38
CA ALA A 179 19.28 14.13 -3.99
C ALA A 179 18.83 13.89 -2.55
N PHE A 180 18.67 12.63 -2.16
CA PHE A 180 18.34 12.29 -0.77
C PHE A 180 19.42 12.79 0.19
N GLN A 181 20.70 12.52 -0.07
CA GLN A 181 21.82 13.01 0.75
C GLN A 181 21.84 14.54 0.86
N ARG A 182 21.63 15.25 -0.25
CA ARG A 182 21.58 16.73 -0.25
C ARG A 182 20.46 17.26 0.64
N ILE A 183 19.28 16.64 0.60
CA ILE A 183 18.15 17.02 1.45
C ILE A 183 18.43 16.73 2.92
N VAL A 184 19.01 15.58 3.23
CA VAL A 184 19.41 15.21 4.59
C VAL A 184 20.40 16.24 5.16
N ASN A 185 21.44 16.59 4.39
CA ASN A 185 22.43 17.58 4.81
C ASN A 185 21.81 18.98 5.03
N LYS A 186 20.89 19.40 4.16
CA LYS A 186 20.21 20.70 4.28
C LYS A 186 19.26 20.79 5.48
N ASN A 187 18.74 19.65 5.93
CA ASN A 187 17.75 19.56 7.02
C ASN A 187 18.29 18.75 8.20
N LYS A 188 19.59 18.90 8.48
CA LYS A 188 20.28 18.18 9.54
C LYS A 188 19.49 18.28 10.86
N ASP A 189 19.32 17.14 11.52
CA ASP A 189 18.62 16.97 12.80
C ASP A 189 17.14 17.38 12.80
N GLN A 190 16.51 17.61 11.64
CA GLN A 190 15.10 17.99 11.53
C GLN A 190 14.21 16.91 10.89
N ILE A 191 14.82 15.92 10.23
CA ILE A 191 14.12 14.80 9.58
C ILE A 191 13.92 13.68 10.60
N ALA A 192 12.67 13.30 10.80
CA ALA A 192 12.27 12.18 11.66
C ALA A 192 12.37 10.84 10.94
N GLY A 193 11.95 10.82 9.68
CA GLY A 193 11.91 9.59 8.91
C GLY A 193 11.81 9.82 7.41
N ALA A 194 12.06 8.76 6.66
CA ALA A 194 12.05 8.74 5.21
C ALA A 194 11.22 7.55 4.76
N MET A 195 10.11 7.79 4.05
CA MET A 195 9.18 6.75 3.61
C MET A 195 9.20 6.61 2.10
N PHE A 196 9.41 5.39 1.63
CA PHE A 196 9.51 5.09 0.20
C PHE A 196 8.86 3.75 -0.14
N THR A 197 8.44 3.61 -1.39
CA THR A 197 8.09 2.30 -1.97
C THR A 197 9.37 1.58 -2.39
N PRO A 198 9.45 0.25 -2.25
CA PRO A 198 10.67 -0.53 -2.48
C PRO A 198 11.11 -0.58 -3.96
N TYR A 199 10.16 -0.37 -4.87
CA TYR A 199 10.39 -0.07 -6.28
C TYR A 199 9.46 1.08 -6.69
N HIS A 200 9.80 1.82 -7.75
CA HIS A 200 8.99 2.94 -8.19
C HIS A 200 7.75 2.44 -8.92
N HIS A 201 6.56 2.86 -8.49
CA HIS A 201 5.30 2.49 -9.14
C HIS A 201 4.27 3.63 -9.15
N PRO A 202 4.65 4.82 -9.65
CA PRO A 202 3.73 5.95 -9.77
C PRO A 202 2.55 5.60 -10.68
N VAL A 203 1.44 6.30 -10.49
CA VAL A 203 0.28 6.16 -11.36
C VAL A 203 0.58 6.82 -12.71
N PHE A 204 0.25 6.15 -13.82
CA PHE A 204 0.43 6.63 -15.20
C PHE A 204 1.88 6.77 -15.70
N GLU A 205 2.88 6.30 -14.96
CA GLU A 205 4.26 6.22 -15.46
C GLU A 205 4.81 4.79 -15.35
N GLN A 206 5.98 4.55 -15.95
CA GLN A 206 6.62 3.23 -15.94
C GLN A 206 7.08 2.85 -14.53
N GLN A 207 6.95 1.56 -14.21
CA GLN A 207 7.51 1.01 -12.98
C GLN A 207 9.03 0.87 -13.14
N VAL A 208 9.78 1.21 -12.10
CA VAL A 208 11.25 1.21 -12.14
C VAL A 208 11.80 0.46 -10.94
N LEU A 209 12.69 -0.49 -11.19
CA LEU A 209 13.45 -1.18 -10.14
C LEU A 209 14.59 -0.30 -9.62
N PRO A 210 14.98 -0.44 -8.35
CA PRO A 210 16.08 0.35 -7.80
C PRO A 210 17.40 -0.03 -8.49
N ALA A 211 18.27 0.96 -8.68
CA ALA A 211 19.63 0.68 -9.11
C ALA A 211 20.36 -0.17 -8.05
N PRO A 212 21.31 -1.04 -8.45
CA PRO A 212 22.13 -1.79 -7.50
C PRO A 212 22.75 -0.87 -6.44
N GLY A 213 22.65 -1.25 -5.17
CA GLY A 213 23.19 -0.47 -4.05
C GLY A 213 22.32 0.70 -3.56
N TYR A 214 21.21 1.01 -4.25
CA TYR A 214 20.34 2.13 -3.84
C TYR A 214 19.83 1.98 -2.40
N TRP A 215 19.25 0.82 -2.06
CA TRP A 215 18.69 0.59 -0.73
C TRP A 215 19.74 0.50 0.37
N GLN A 216 20.91 -0.08 0.07
CA GLN A 216 22.05 -0.09 0.98
C GLN A 216 22.54 1.34 1.25
N GLY A 217 22.56 2.18 0.20
CA GLY A 217 22.84 3.61 0.32
C GLY A 217 21.80 4.33 1.19
N MET A 218 20.51 4.15 0.91
CA MET A 218 19.42 4.75 1.69
C MET A 218 19.53 4.39 3.18
N ARG A 219 19.75 3.10 3.47
CA ARG A 219 19.95 2.60 4.84
C ARG A 219 21.12 3.28 5.53
N ARG A 220 22.28 3.32 4.88
CA ARG A 220 23.50 3.95 5.41
C ARG A 220 23.28 5.43 5.73
N ILE A 221 22.67 6.18 4.82
CA ILE A 221 22.38 7.61 5.04
C ILE A 221 21.43 7.80 6.22
N CYS A 222 20.40 6.95 6.33
CA CYS A 222 19.46 7.02 7.45
C CYS A 222 20.14 6.72 8.79
N ASP A 223 21.05 5.73 8.83
CA ASP A 223 21.79 5.38 10.04
C ASP A 223 22.76 6.51 10.47
N GLU A 224 23.54 7.05 9.53
CA GLU A 224 24.49 8.14 9.77
C GLU A 224 23.80 9.45 10.23
N SER A 225 22.52 9.62 9.87
CA SER A 225 21.76 10.85 10.12
C SER A 225 20.66 10.69 11.17
N ASP A 226 20.59 9.52 11.80
CA ASP A 226 19.61 9.19 12.83
C ASP A 226 18.15 9.39 12.34
N ILE A 227 17.85 8.91 11.13
CA ILE A 227 16.55 9.01 10.45
C ILE A 227 15.89 7.63 10.45
N VAL A 228 14.59 7.56 10.74
CA VAL A 228 13.83 6.30 10.64
C VAL A 228 13.55 5.98 9.16
N LEU A 229 14.11 4.88 8.66
CA LEU A 229 13.83 4.36 7.32
C LEU A 229 12.54 3.55 7.35
N MET A 230 11.51 4.03 6.66
CA MET A 230 10.20 3.41 6.57
C MET A 230 9.96 2.90 5.15
N ILE A 231 9.47 1.68 5.01
CA ILE A 231 9.11 1.12 3.71
C ILE A 231 7.60 0.95 3.62
N ASP A 232 7.02 1.59 2.62
CA ASP A 232 5.67 1.29 2.20
C ASP A 232 5.70 0.01 1.36
N ASP A 233 5.52 -1.12 2.04
CA ASP A 233 5.53 -2.46 1.46
C ASP A 233 4.11 -2.92 1.07
N VAL A 234 3.13 -2.01 1.03
CA VAL A 234 1.71 -2.33 0.83
C VAL A 234 1.47 -3.05 -0.49
N ARG A 235 2.25 -2.75 -1.53
CA ARG A 235 2.12 -3.40 -2.86
C ARG A 235 3.12 -4.54 -3.09
N ALA A 236 4.32 -4.42 -2.53
CA ALA A 236 5.43 -5.31 -2.84
C ALA A 236 5.61 -6.45 -1.82
N GLY A 237 5.14 -6.24 -0.59
CA GLY A 237 5.24 -7.20 0.50
C GLY A 237 4.47 -8.47 0.17
N TRP A 238 5.12 -9.62 0.35
CA TRP A 238 4.63 -10.96 0.02
C TRP A 238 4.33 -11.20 -1.47
N ARG A 239 4.54 -10.18 -2.31
CA ARG A 239 4.49 -10.27 -3.77
C ARG A 239 5.86 -10.61 -4.34
N LEU A 240 6.90 -9.91 -3.90
CA LEU A 240 8.27 -10.11 -4.36
C LEU A 240 8.96 -11.25 -3.59
N ASP A 241 8.75 -11.28 -2.27
CA ASP A 241 9.24 -12.32 -1.38
C ASP A 241 8.32 -12.42 -0.16
N ILE A 242 8.11 -13.63 0.34
CA ILE A 242 7.29 -13.88 1.53
C ILE A 242 7.88 -13.21 2.78
N LYS A 243 9.18 -12.96 2.81
CA LYS A 243 9.87 -12.25 3.89
C LYS A 243 9.83 -10.72 3.78
N GLY A 244 9.10 -10.19 2.79
CA GLY A 244 8.98 -8.76 2.52
C GLY A 244 9.95 -8.25 1.44
N SER A 245 9.65 -7.08 0.87
CA SER A 245 10.47 -6.52 -0.21
C SER A 245 11.86 -6.09 0.26
N ALA A 246 12.00 -5.73 1.53
CA ALA A 246 13.29 -5.42 2.12
C ALA A 246 14.26 -6.61 2.05
N HIS A 247 13.77 -7.83 2.32
CA HIS A 247 14.53 -9.06 2.15
C HIS A 247 14.94 -9.25 0.68
N TYR A 248 13.98 -9.11 -0.24
CA TYR A 248 14.22 -9.24 -1.69
C TYR A 248 15.33 -8.31 -2.20
N PHE A 249 15.37 -7.06 -1.71
CA PHE A 249 16.37 -6.07 -2.08
C PHE A 249 17.62 -6.04 -1.18
N GLY A 250 17.70 -6.93 -0.19
CA GLY A 250 18.88 -7.11 0.66
C GLY A 250 19.18 -5.95 1.60
N PHE A 251 18.16 -5.36 2.25
CA PHE A 251 18.32 -4.33 3.28
C PHE A 251 17.32 -4.51 4.43
N LYS A 252 17.47 -3.74 5.51
CA LYS A 252 16.55 -3.75 6.66
C LYS A 252 16.00 -2.34 6.97
N PRO A 253 14.70 -2.09 6.82
CA PRO A 253 14.10 -0.86 7.30
C PRO A 253 13.87 -0.90 8.82
N ASP A 254 13.60 0.26 9.40
CA ASP A 254 13.22 0.37 10.82
C ASP A 254 11.71 0.07 10.98
N LEU A 255 10.90 0.47 10.00
CA LEU A 255 9.46 0.20 9.93
C LEU A 255 9.04 -0.27 8.53
N ALA A 256 8.10 -1.20 8.44
CA ALA A 256 7.51 -1.62 7.17
C ALA A 256 5.98 -1.73 7.24
N CYS A 257 5.29 -1.17 6.25
CA CYS A 257 3.84 -1.14 6.15
C CYS A 257 3.34 -2.20 5.17
N TYR A 258 2.47 -3.10 5.61
CA TYR A 258 1.87 -4.17 4.82
C TYR A 258 0.36 -4.01 4.71
N CYS A 259 -0.20 -4.44 3.59
CA CYS A 259 -1.64 -4.51 3.33
C CYS A 259 -1.82 -5.43 2.10
N LYS A 260 -2.91 -5.27 1.35
CA LYS A 260 -3.18 -5.96 0.10
C LYS A 260 -2.98 -7.48 0.19
N ALA A 261 -1.81 -7.97 -0.25
CA ALA A 261 -1.51 -9.38 -0.41
C ALA A 261 -1.64 -10.16 0.91
N ILE A 262 -1.43 -9.51 2.06
CA ILE A 262 -1.50 -10.17 3.37
C ILE A 262 -2.90 -10.71 3.73
N ALA A 263 -3.92 -10.23 3.02
CA ALA A 263 -5.32 -10.50 3.32
C ALA A 263 -6.09 -11.20 2.20
N ASN A 264 -5.48 -11.32 1.03
CA ASN A 264 -6.11 -11.79 -0.21
C ASN A 264 -7.54 -11.26 -0.44
N GLY A 265 -7.76 -9.96 -0.20
CA GLY A 265 -9.04 -9.27 -0.46
C GLY A 265 -9.82 -8.82 0.77
N TYR A 266 -9.48 -9.29 1.98
CA TYR A 266 -10.13 -8.82 3.21
C TYR A 266 -9.47 -7.54 3.78
N PRO A 267 -10.20 -6.69 4.54
CA PRO A 267 -9.63 -5.46 5.10
C PRO A 267 -8.71 -5.75 6.29
N ILE A 268 -7.40 -5.81 6.04
CA ILE A 268 -6.37 -5.81 7.08
C ILE A 268 -5.08 -5.21 6.51
N SER A 269 -4.38 -4.48 7.36
CA SER A 269 -3.02 -3.98 7.17
C SER A 269 -2.21 -4.24 8.42
N ALA A 270 -0.89 -4.23 8.30
CA ALA A 270 0.03 -4.38 9.40
C ALA A 270 1.16 -3.36 9.32
N LEU A 271 1.53 -2.76 10.44
CA LEU A 271 2.81 -2.09 10.60
C LEU A 271 3.69 -3.02 11.41
N VAL A 272 4.88 -3.32 10.90
CA VAL A 272 5.92 -4.01 11.65
C VAL A 272 7.09 -3.07 11.87
N GLY A 273 7.88 -3.36 12.89
CA GLY A 273 9.09 -2.59 13.15
C GLY A 273 10.06 -3.30 14.06
N THR A 274 11.21 -2.66 14.24
CA THR A 274 12.29 -3.13 15.11
C THR A 274 12.15 -2.58 16.54
N ASP A 275 12.76 -3.24 17.52
CA ASP A 275 12.82 -2.80 18.92
C ASP A 275 13.81 -1.64 19.17
N LYS A 276 14.62 -1.28 18.16
CA LYS A 276 15.59 -0.19 18.23
C LYS A 276 14.95 1.19 18.36
#